data_AF-A0A316UE49-F1
#
_entry.id   AF-A0A316UE49-F1
#
_cell.length_a   1.000
_cell.length_b   1.000
_cell.length_c   1.000
_cell.angle_alpha   90.00
_cell.angle_beta   90.00
_cell.angle_gamma   90.00
#
_symmetry.space_group_name_H-M   'P 1'
#
loop_
_entity.id
_entity.type
_entity.pdbx_description
1 polymer ?
#
loop_
_entity_poly.entity_id
_entity_poly.type
_entity_poly.pdbx_seq_one_letter_code
_entity_poly.pdbx_strand_id
1 'polypeptide(L)'
;MTSSSSQSVPEVPSADVQVTLQSQRLLTFQDLSRAASTSENADGLSLSLSHLSQCIIDFREAPKAVLALHATNLKGCALLLPEIKGSILLSGLEGSVVSIQGCGQFRIYGSKRTTIFVNASSAVTLEACSSLVITSLGRGELGASGNDPATSSSAGVEVQDFDAPGAGAVTTGSSSWKRPSDSDRAAVLARLKRLIEKARADGSSETWLSDLAGVQGPPEIYREEDAGILLVYSDPGKDSTLEEFQDWYDNEHVPLRTLDFQEFRSAGRYEVYQSSHASSDSPVFKAGWSAVYTISDNTMYPNPAYSGLRSNRSPREAALVVRLGVLDRRILILKADSASEQPKGDIRPRTKVEVEKESLSISHLGFNADKPEAEILKWFKDTVLPALQKVEAVTRVRLLWLADVVVNGKVAPKDNGGAKEIGSWSIVTEFSSAEVPSDATMQEALKATQLSVVAKDLEERRMKLYKAWDATKALQEAA
;
A
#
# COMPACT_ATOMS: atom_id res chain seq x y z
N MET A 1 -53.46 -0.47 -41.75
CA MET A 1 -52.03 -0.46 -42.16
C MET A 1 -51.48 0.92 -41.88
N THR A 2 -50.80 1.10 -40.75
CA THR A 2 -50.15 2.36 -40.38
C THR A 2 -48.68 2.04 -40.14
N SER A 3 -47.84 2.35 -41.13
CA SER A 3 -46.40 2.19 -41.08
C SER A 3 -45.79 3.29 -40.20
N SER A 4 -45.25 2.90 -39.06
CA SER A 4 -44.39 3.73 -38.22
C SER A 4 -43.01 3.84 -38.88
N SER A 5 -42.70 4.99 -39.46
CA SER A 5 -41.37 5.34 -39.94
C SER A 5 -40.44 5.62 -38.76
N SER A 6 -39.48 4.72 -38.51
CA SER A 6 -38.34 4.97 -37.64
C SER A 6 -37.40 5.97 -38.31
N GLN A 7 -37.38 7.21 -37.83
CA GLN A 7 -36.33 8.17 -38.16
C GLN A 7 -35.03 7.72 -37.47
N SER A 8 -34.04 7.32 -38.26
CA SER A 8 -32.67 7.11 -37.81
C SER A 8 -32.03 8.45 -37.44
N VAL A 9 -31.59 8.60 -36.20
CA VAL A 9 -30.74 9.73 -35.76
C VAL A 9 -29.44 9.69 -36.57
N PRO A 10 -28.98 10.80 -37.16
CA PRO A 10 -27.72 10.83 -37.90
C PRO A 10 -26.55 10.52 -36.96
N GLU A 11 -25.79 9.48 -37.28
CA GLU A 11 -24.59 9.08 -36.56
C GLU A 11 -23.49 10.11 -36.85
N VAL A 12 -23.02 10.80 -35.81
CA VAL A 12 -21.97 11.82 -35.94
C VAL A 12 -20.65 11.09 -36.23
N PRO A 13 -19.92 11.43 -37.30
CA PRO A 13 -18.64 10.79 -37.61
C PRO A 13 -17.63 11.04 -36.48
N SER A 14 -17.23 9.97 -35.78
CA SER A 14 -16.24 10.01 -34.69
C SER A 14 -14.89 9.46 -35.15
N ALA A 15 -13.80 10.07 -34.66
CA ALA A 15 -12.47 9.50 -34.78
C ALA A 15 -12.13 8.68 -33.53
N ASP A 16 -11.68 7.44 -33.73
CA ASP A 16 -11.26 6.55 -32.65
C ASP A 16 -9.78 6.79 -32.31
N VAL A 17 -9.51 7.06 -31.04
CA VAL A 17 -8.14 7.22 -30.53
C VAL A 17 -7.87 6.13 -29.52
N GLN A 18 -6.85 5.32 -29.80
CA GLN A 18 -6.43 4.24 -28.91
C GLN A 18 -5.05 4.52 -28.31
N VAL A 19 -4.94 4.37 -27.00
CA VAL A 19 -3.68 4.38 -26.25
C VAL A 19 -3.55 3.06 -25.51
N THR A 20 -2.41 2.40 -25.67
CA THR A 20 -2.15 1.15 -24.98
C THR A 20 -0.70 1.01 -24.53
N LEU A 21 -0.48 0.21 -23.48
CA LEU A 21 0.84 -0.26 -23.04
C LEU A 21 1.84 0.87 -22.75
N GLN A 22 1.38 1.97 -22.16
CA GLN A 22 2.26 3.06 -21.72
C GLN A 22 2.52 2.97 -20.23
N SER A 23 3.75 3.25 -19.81
CA SER A 23 4.12 3.32 -18.41
C SER A 23 4.90 4.60 -18.12
N GLN A 24 4.64 5.25 -16.99
CA GLN A 24 5.41 6.40 -16.51
C GLN A 24 5.45 7.52 -17.55
N ARG A 25 4.30 7.95 -18.08
CA ARG A 25 4.23 9.04 -19.07
C ARG A 25 3.17 10.07 -18.71
N LEU A 26 3.46 11.32 -19.04
CA LEU A 26 2.44 12.33 -19.27
C LEU A 26 1.93 12.16 -20.70
N LEU A 27 0.63 12.00 -20.86
CA LEU A 27 -0.06 11.88 -22.14
C LEU A 27 -1.03 13.05 -22.26
N THR A 28 -0.76 13.91 -23.24
CA THR A 28 -1.59 15.04 -23.60
C THR A 28 -2.26 14.81 -24.96
N PHE A 29 -3.20 15.67 -25.33
CA PHE A 29 -3.80 15.57 -26.66
C PHE A 29 -2.79 15.74 -27.80
N GLN A 30 -1.74 16.54 -27.59
CA GLN A 30 -0.67 16.71 -28.58
C GLN A 30 0.05 15.38 -28.86
N ASP A 31 0.23 14.54 -27.84
CA ASP A 31 0.83 13.21 -27.98
C ASP A 31 -0.03 12.26 -28.82
N LEU A 32 -1.36 12.42 -28.76
CA LEU A 32 -2.34 11.63 -29.52
C LEU A 32 -2.46 12.08 -30.98
N SER A 33 -2.34 13.38 -31.24
CA SER A 33 -2.43 13.93 -32.61
C SER A 33 -1.37 13.37 -33.57
N ARG A 34 -0.28 12.79 -33.03
CA ARG A 34 0.75 12.09 -33.79
C ARG A 34 0.42 10.61 -34.07
N ALA A 35 -0.49 10.02 -33.31
CA ALA A 35 -0.85 8.60 -33.35
C ALA A 35 -2.19 8.34 -34.05
N ALA A 36 -3.11 9.31 -34.00
CA ALA A 36 -4.38 9.22 -34.69
C ALA A 36 -4.21 9.63 -36.16
N SER A 37 -4.61 8.77 -37.08
CA SER A 37 -4.99 9.17 -38.44
C SER A 37 -6.28 10.00 -38.33
N THR A 38 -6.16 11.24 -37.85
CA THR A 38 -7.32 12.11 -37.69
C THR A 38 -7.87 12.42 -39.06
N SER A 39 -8.99 11.77 -39.41
CA SER A 39 -9.93 12.32 -40.38
C SER A 39 -10.20 13.77 -39.97
N GLU A 40 -9.75 14.72 -40.79
CA GLU A 40 -9.97 16.15 -40.55
C GLU A 40 -11.48 16.46 -40.36
N ASN A 41 -12.35 15.59 -40.88
CA ASN A 41 -13.82 15.72 -40.89
C ASN A 41 -14.57 15.12 -39.69
N ALA A 42 -13.89 14.54 -38.69
CA ALA A 42 -14.60 14.00 -37.52
C ALA A 42 -14.99 15.10 -36.53
N ASP A 43 -16.27 15.18 -36.15
CA ASP A 43 -16.83 16.20 -35.24
C ASP A 43 -16.59 15.87 -33.76
N GLY A 44 -16.18 14.64 -33.44
CA GLY A 44 -15.89 14.20 -32.08
C GLY A 44 -14.95 13.00 -31.99
N LEU A 45 -14.57 12.67 -30.76
CA LEU A 45 -13.56 11.64 -30.45
C LEU A 45 -14.13 10.54 -29.57
N SER A 46 -13.85 9.29 -29.91
CA SER A 46 -14.04 8.14 -29.04
C SER A 46 -12.68 7.70 -28.51
N LEU A 47 -12.51 7.66 -27.19
CA LEU A 47 -11.23 7.35 -26.55
C LEU A 47 -11.21 5.92 -26.02
N SER A 48 -10.17 5.17 -26.37
CA SER A 48 -9.89 3.84 -25.85
C SER A 48 -8.52 3.81 -25.15
N LEU A 49 -8.51 3.71 -23.83
CA LEU A 49 -7.28 3.66 -23.01
C LEU A 49 -7.13 2.26 -22.42
N SER A 50 -5.97 1.62 -22.56
CA SER A 50 -5.81 0.27 -22.02
C SER A 50 -4.40 -0.03 -21.52
N HIS A 51 -4.26 -0.83 -20.45
CA HIS A 51 -2.95 -1.32 -19.97
C HIS A 51 -1.95 -0.19 -19.70
N LEU A 52 -2.37 0.84 -18.97
CA LEU A 52 -1.51 1.97 -18.62
C LEU A 52 -1.06 1.86 -17.17
N SER A 53 0.21 2.13 -16.88
CA SER A 53 0.74 2.09 -15.52
C SER A 53 1.47 3.38 -15.15
N GLN A 54 1.12 3.97 -14.01
CA GLN A 54 1.81 5.16 -13.51
C GLN A 54 1.82 6.32 -14.51
N CYS A 55 0.72 6.53 -15.25
CA CYS A 55 0.60 7.58 -16.27
C CYS A 55 -0.29 8.73 -15.81
N ILE A 56 0.03 9.95 -16.23
CA ILE A 56 -0.88 11.09 -16.17
C ILE A 56 -1.46 11.28 -17.56
N ILE A 57 -2.78 11.24 -17.70
CA ILE A 57 -3.51 11.46 -18.94
C ILE A 57 -4.29 12.76 -18.77
N ASP A 58 -3.86 13.81 -19.46
CA ASP A 58 -4.46 15.15 -19.37
C ASP A 58 -5.02 15.59 -20.72
N PHE A 59 -6.33 15.37 -20.90
CA PHE A 59 -7.07 15.74 -22.11
C PHE A 59 -8.07 16.86 -21.87
N ARG A 60 -7.98 17.60 -20.76
CA ARG A 60 -8.88 18.72 -20.47
C ARG A 60 -8.87 19.80 -21.57
N GLU A 61 -7.76 19.92 -22.29
CA GLU A 61 -7.57 20.87 -23.40
C GLU A 61 -7.77 20.20 -24.78
N ALA A 62 -8.55 19.12 -24.87
CA ALA A 62 -8.83 18.46 -26.14
C ALA A 62 -9.53 19.43 -27.13
N PRO A 63 -9.07 19.51 -28.39
CA PRO A 63 -9.59 20.46 -29.38
C PRO A 63 -10.93 20.03 -29.97
N LYS A 64 -11.31 18.75 -29.85
CA LYS A 64 -12.58 18.19 -30.31
C LYS A 64 -13.37 17.65 -29.12
N ALA A 65 -14.70 17.62 -29.26
CA ALA A 65 -15.57 17.05 -28.24
C ALA A 65 -15.27 15.56 -28.03
N VAL A 66 -15.13 15.14 -26.77
CA VAL A 66 -14.99 13.72 -26.43
C VAL A 66 -16.41 13.15 -26.30
N LEU A 67 -16.73 12.20 -27.17
CA LEU A 67 -18.05 11.58 -27.24
C LEU A 67 -18.17 10.39 -26.29
N ALA A 68 -17.12 9.57 -26.19
CA ALA A 68 -17.11 8.39 -25.34
C ALA A 68 -15.71 8.10 -24.80
N LEU A 69 -15.67 7.42 -23.66
CA LEU A 69 -14.45 6.87 -23.08
C LEU A 69 -14.65 5.41 -22.70
N HIS A 70 -13.75 4.56 -23.19
CA HIS A 70 -13.52 3.24 -22.67
C HIS A 70 -12.11 3.16 -22.09
N ALA A 71 -11.96 2.84 -20.81
CA ALA A 71 -10.66 2.68 -20.18
C ALA A 71 -10.54 1.37 -19.42
N THR A 72 -9.50 0.58 -19.68
CA THR A 72 -9.32 -0.77 -19.11
C THR A 72 -7.92 -1.02 -18.56
N ASN A 73 -7.82 -1.65 -17.39
CA ASN A 73 -6.54 -2.06 -16.79
C ASN A 73 -5.55 -0.89 -16.61
N LEU A 74 -5.98 0.12 -15.84
CA LEU A 74 -5.20 1.32 -15.53
C LEU A 74 -4.70 1.24 -14.09
N LYS A 75 -3.38 1.25 -13.90
CA LYS A 75 -2.77 1.05 -12.58
C LYS A 75 -1.96 2.25 -12.18
N GLY A 76 -2.31 2.89 -11.07
CA GLY A 76 -1.55 4.04 -10.62
C GLY A 76 -1.66 5.24 -11.55
N CYS A 77 -2.78 5.46 -12.25
CA CYS A 77 -2.92 6.54 -13.23
C CYS A 77 -3.66 7.77 -12.67
N ALA A 78 -3.43 8.95 -13.26
CA ALA A 78 -4.27 10.12 -13.09
C ALA A 78 -4.93 10.49 -14.43
N LEU A 79 -6.25 10.44 -14.52
CA LEU A 79 -7.02 10.75 -15.72
C LEU A 79 -7.75 12.08 -15.51
N LEU A 80 -7.48 13.05 -16.38
CA LEU A 80 -8.06 14.39 -16.33
C LEU A 80 -8.74 14.64 -17.68
N LEU A 81 -10.06 14.64 -17.67
CA LEU A 81 -10.87 14.61 -18.86
C LEU A 81 -11.85 15.80 -18.90
N PRO A 82 -12.16 16.31 -20.10
CA PRO A 82 -13.15 17.36 -20.27
C PRO A 82 -14.56 16.80 -20.05
N GLU A 83 -15.58 17.58 -20.39
CA GLU A 83 -16.95 17.05 -20.49
C GLU A 83 -17.02 15.97 -21.57
N ILE A 84 -17.59 14.81 -21.24
CA ILE A 84 -17.82 13.69 -22.15
C ILE A 84 -19.31 13.65 -22.48
N LYS A 85 -19.67 13.90 -23.74
CA LYS A 85 -21.08 14.03 -24.14
C LYS A 85 -21.88 12.73 -24.04
N GLY A 86 -21.21 11.59 -24.18
CA GLY A 86 -21.84 10.27 -24.12
C GLY A 86 -21.48 9.48 -22.86
N SER A 87 -21.11 8.22 -23.06
CA SER A 87 -20.90 7.26 -22.00
C SER A 87 -19.43 7.06 -21.65
N ILE A 88 -19.22 6.73 -20.38
CA ILE A 88 -17.94 6.36 -19.82
C ILE A 88 -18.05 4.92 -19.30
N LEU A 89 -17.12 4.07 -19.72
CA LEU A 89 -16.93 2.72 -19.21
C LEU A 89 -15.50 2.53 -18.73
N LEU A 90 -15.34 2.34 -17.43
CA LEU A 90 -14.06 2.08 -16.78
C LEU A 90 -14.02 0.64 -16.27
N SER A 91 -12.93 -0.10 -16.50
CA SER A 91 -12.77 -1.43 -15.91
C SER A 91 -11.35 -1.75 -15.49
N GLY A 92 -11.19 -2.47 -14.38
CA GLY A 92 -9.86 -2.85 -13.89
C GLY A 92 -8.96 -1.67 -13.52
N LEU A 93 -9.53 -0.57 -13.02
CA LEU A 93 -8.73 0.53 -12.49
C LEU A 93 -8.22 0.15 -11.11
N GLU A 94 -6.94 0.40 -10.83
CA GLU A 94 -6.33 0.13 -9.53
C GLU A 94 -5.49 1.33 -9.09
N GLY A 95 -5.76 1.84 -7.88
CA GLY A 95 -4.94 2.91 -7.30
C GLY A 95 -4.90 4.13 -8.21
N SER A 96 -6.01 4.54 -8.82
CA SER A 96 -6.01 5.61 -9.83
C SER A 96 -6.85 6.80 -9.37
N VAL A 97 -6.65 7.96 -9.98
CA VAL A 97 -7.50 9.13 -9.80
C VAL A 97 -8.09 9.55 -11.12
N VAL A 98 -9.41 9.74 -11.16
CA VAL A 98 -10.16 10.11 -12.35
C VAL A 98 -10.89 11.41 -12.06
N SER A 99 -10.73 12.41 -12.93
CA SER A 99 -11.43 13.68 -12.88
C SER A 99 -12.11 13.93 -14.22
N ILE A 100 -13.44 14.00 -14.20
CA ILE A 100 -14.27 14.23 -15.38
C ILE A 100 -15.18 15.43 -15.10
N GLN A 101 -15.13 16.43 -15.99
CA GLN A 101 -15.89 17.68 -15.80
C GLN A 101 -17.40 17.47 -15.90
N GLY A 102 -17.83 16.54 -16.75
CA GLY A 102 -19.24 16.19 -16.92
C GLY A 102 -19.39 14.91 -17.75
N CYS A 103 -20.43 14.13 -17.52
CA CYS A 103 -20.79 13.01 -18.40
C CYS A 103 -22.27 12.66 -18.39
N GLY A 104 -22.75 12.02 -19.47
CA GLY A 104 -24.12 11.52 -19.56
C GLY A 104 -24.33 10.25 -18.72
N GLN A 105 -23.51 9.23 -18.97
CA GLN A 105 -23.55 7.95 -18.28
C GLN A 105 -22.16 7.56 -17.79
N PHE A 106 -22.07 7.05 -16.56
CA PHE A 106 -20.82 6.61 -15.98
C PHE A 106 -20.96 5.19 -15.44
N ARG A 107 -20.15 4.27 -15.95
CA ARG A 107 -20.06 2.88 -15.48
C ARG A 107 -18.64 2.51 -15.11
N ILE A 108 -18.48 1.84 -13.97
CA ILE A 108 -17.20 1.30 -13.53
C ILE A 108 -17.37 -0.15 -13.06
N TYR A 109 -16.48 -1.04 -13.48
CA TYR A 109 -16.52 -2.46 -13.09
C TYR A 109 -15.14 -2.96 -12.65
N GLY A 110 -15.10 -3.91 -11.71
CA GLY A 110 -13.86 -4.64 -11.40
C GLY A 110 -12.71 -3.74 -10.95
N SER A 111 -13.00 -2.58 -10.35
CA SER A 111 -12.04 -1.52 -10.08
C SER A 111 -11.90 -1.29 -8.59
N LYS A 112 -10.68 -0.97 -8.15
CA LYS A 112 -10.35 -0.80 -6.74
C LYS A 112 -9.49 0.41 -6.45
N ARG A 113 -9.60 0.94 -5.23
CA ARG A 113 -8.74 2.01 -4.71
C ARG A 113 -8.65 3.21 -5.67
N THR A 114 -9.78 3.60 -6.24
CA THR A 114 -9.83 4.66 -7.25
C THR A 114 -10.64 5.84 -6.74
N THR A 115 -10.05 7.04 -6.81
CA THR A 115 -10.76 8.28 -6.47
C THR A 115 -11.34 8.90 -7.73
N ILE A 116 -12.64 9.18 -7.72
CA ILE A 116 -13.40 9.66 -8.88
C ILE A 116 -14.04 11.00 -8.52
N PHE A 117 -13.61 12.03 -9.22
CA PHE A 117 -14.25 13.35 -9.27
C PHE A 117 -15.11 13.39 -10.53
N VAL A 118 -16.42 13.42 -10.39
CA VAL A 118 -17.35 13.35 -11.53
C VAL A 118 -18.60 14.17 -11.29
N ASN A 119 -19.05 14.84 -12.35
CA ASN A 119 -20.40 15.39 -12.43
C ASN A 119 -21.18 14.59 -13.48
N ALA A 120 -21.98 13.62 -13.07
CA ALA A 120 -22.77 12.80 -13.99
C ALA A 120 -24.22 13.29 -14.00
N SER A 121 -24.87 13.30 -15.17
CA SER A 121 -26.30 13.62 -15.28
C SER A 121 -27.20 12.43 -14.88
N SER A 122 -26.62 11.25 -14.70
CA SER A 122 -27.26 10.04 -14.19
C SER A 122 -26.43 9.43 -13.04
N ALA A 123 -27.01 8.48 -12.32
CA ALA A 123 -26.29 7.79 -11.25
C ALA A 123 -25.04 7.08 -11.80
N VAL A 124 -23.95 7.17 -11.04
CA VAL A 124 -22.72 6.41 -11.29
C VAL A 124 -23.00 4.94 -10.97
N THR A 125 -22.92 4.05 -11.95
CA THR A 125 -23.16 2.62 -11.73
C THR A 125 -21.85 1.90 -11.48
N LEU A 126 -21.78 1.08 -10.43
CA LEU A 126 -20.61 0.25 -10.12
C LEU A 126 -20.96 -1.20 -9.81
N GLU A 127 -20.04 -2.11 -10.12
CA GLU A 127 -20.16 -3.57 -9.90
C GLU A 127 -18.76 -4.18 -9.75
N ALA A 128 -18.62 -5.21 -8.91
CA ALA A 128 -17.37 -5.86 -8.55
C ALA A 128 -16.25 -4.87 -8.17
N CYS A 129 -16.58 -3.80 -7.43
CA CYS A 129 -15.64 -2.75 -7.06
C CYS A 129 -15.34 -2.72 -5.56
N SER A 130 -14.21 -2.15 -5.16
CA SER A 130 -13.87 -2.00 -3.74
C SER A 130 -13.05 -0.75 -3.45
N SER A 131 -13.26 -0.17 -2.26
CA SER A 131 -12.48 0.99 -1.79
C SER A 131 -12.49 2.17 -2.77
N LEU A 132 -13.61 2.40 -3.48
CA LEU A 132 -13.77 3.58 -4.33
C LEU A 132 -14.06 4.83 -3.49
N VAL A 133 -13.56 5.97 -3.93
CA VAL A 133 -13.88 7.27 -3.34
C VAL A 133 -14.54 8.12 -4.41
N ILE A 134 -15.83 8.42 -4.27
CA ILE A 134 -16.61 9.11 -5.31
C ILE A 134 -17.11 10.44 -4.76
N THR A 135 -16.87 11.52 -5.52
CA THR A 135 -17.33 12.87 -5.16
C THR A 135 -17.55 13.74 -6.39
N SER A 136 -18.29 14.83 -6.22
CA SER A 136 -18.47 15.83 -7.27
C SER A 136 -17.23 16.70 -7.47
N LEU A 137 -17.03 17.14 -8.72
CA LEU A 137 -16.00 18.10 -9.09
C LEU A 137 -16.58 19.52 -9.01
N GLY A 138 -15.96 20.36 -8.18
CA GLY A 138 -16.40 21.74 -7.97
C GLY A 138 -16.08 22.65 -9.15
N ARG A 139 -16.83 23.76 -9.28
CA ARG A 139 -16.63 24.75 -10.34
C ARG A 139 -15.23 25.37 -10.23
N GLY A 140 -14.52 25.45 -11.35
CA GLY A 140 -13.15 26.01 -11.41
C GLY A 140 -12.07 25.11 -10.79
N GLU A 141 -12.44 23.96 -10.20
CA GLU A 141 -11.45 22.97 -9.78
C GLU A 141 -10.87 22.26 -11.00
N LEU A 142 -9.55 22.06 -11.00
CA LEU A 142 -8.81 21.39 -12.07
C LEU A 142 -9.15 21.92 -13.48
N GLY A 143 -9.40 23.22 -13.63
CA GLY A 143 -9.61 23.85 -14.95
C GLY A 143 -10.97 23.55 -15.60
N ALA A 144 -11.98 23.13 -14.83
CA ALA A 144 -13.36 23.00 -15.33
C ALA A 144 -13.89 24.37 -15.81
N SER A 145 -14.13 24.49 -17.13
CA SER A 145 -14.77 25.68 -17.73
C SER A 145 -16.28 25.42 -17.84
N GLY A 146 -17.09 26.38 -17.42
CA GLY A 146 -18.55 26.26 -17.52
C GLY A 146 -19.19 27.63 -17.38
N ASN A 147 -19.73 28.13 -18.48
CA ASN A 147 -20.47 29.40 -18.57
C ASN A 147 -21.98 29.25 -18.25
N ASP A 148 -22.45 28.09 -17.77
CA ASP A 148 -23.85 27.90 -17.44
C ASP A 148 -24.26 28.57 -16.11
N PRO A 149 -25.44 29.24 -16.05
CA PRO A 149 -25.92 29.90 -14.85
C PRO A 149 -26.50 28.88 -13.87
N ALA A 150 -25.95 28.88 -12.65
CA ALA A 150 -26.60 28.46 -11.41
C ALA A 150 -27.32 27.09 -11.39
N THR A 151 -26.55 26.01 -11.30
CA THR A 151 -26.89 24.92 -10.37
C THR A 151 -25.72 24.68 -9.42
N SER A 152 -25.62 25.54 -8.42
CA SER A 152 -24.93 25.25 -7.16
C SER A 152 -25.71 24.17 -6.41
N SER A 153 -25.79 22.96 -6.94
CA SER A 153 -26.38 21.87 -6.18
C SER A 153 -25.27 21.17 -5.42
N SER A 154 -25.28 21.38 -4.11
CA SER A 154 -24.74 20.47 -3.10
C SER A 154 -25.37 19.06 -3.16
N ALA A 155 -26.03 18.70 -4.25
CA ALA A 155 -26.54 17.36 -4.52
C ALA A 155 -25.33 16.42 -4.63
N GLY A 156 -25.32 15.39 -3.82
CA GLY A 156 -24.27 14.39 -3.90
C GLY A 156 -24.31 13.63 -5.21
N VAL A 157 -23.16 13.10 -5.61
CA VAL A 157 -23.10 12.11 -6.69
C VAL A 157 -23.93 10.91 -6.22
N GLU A 158 -24.99 10.61 -6.97
CA GLU A 158 -25.76 9.40 -6.77
C GLU A 158 -24.99 8.23 -7.36
N VAL A 159 -24.89 7.15 -6.59
CA VAL A 159 -24.16 5.95 -6.96
C VAL A 159 -25.08 4.75 -6.81
N GLN A 160 -25.19 3.96 -7.87
CA GLN A 160 -25.90 2.69 -7.88
C GLN A 160 -24.87 1.56 -7.81
N ASP A 161 -24.82 0.88 -6.66
CA ASP A 161 -23.91 -0.22 -6.38
C ASP A 161 -24.64 -1.56 -6.54
N PHE A 162 -24.27 -2.32 -7.57
CA PHE A 162 -24.87 -3.63 -7.84
C PHE A 162 -24.38 -4.74 -6.90
N ASP A 163 -23.30 -4.52 -6.15
CA ASP A 163 -22.81 -5.46 -5.13
C ASP A 163 -23.55 -5.28 -3.79
N ALA A 164 -24.25 -4.16 -3.60
CA ALA A 164 -24.95 -3.82 -2.36
C ALA A 164 -26.43 -4.29 -2.36
N PRO A 165 -26.94 -4.80 -1.23
CA PRO A 165 -28.34 -5.19 -1.11
C PRO A 165 -29.27 -3.96 -1.19
N GLY A 166 -30.16 -3.96 -2.19
CA GLY A 166 -31.07 -2.85 -2.49
C GLY A 166 -30.52 -1.99 -3.63
N ALA A 167 -30.82 -2.37 -4.86
CA ALA A 167 -30.22 -1.86 -6.10
C ALA A 167 -30.60 -0.42 -6.51
N GLY A 168 -30.94 0.45 -5.56
CA GLY A 168 -31.24 1.86 -5.80
C GLY A 168 -30.00 2.74 -5.81
N ALA A 169 -30.05 3.86 -6.52
CA ALA A 169 -29.01 4.87 -6.43
C ALA A 169 -29.06 5.59 -5.07
N VAL A 170 -27.92 5.72 -4.41
CA VAL A 170 -27.78 6.33 -3.08
C VAL A 170 -26.64 7.35 -3.05
N THR A 171 -26.71 8.30 -2.13
CA THR A 171 -25.65 9.30 -1.89
C THR A 171 -24.80 8.99 -0.66
N THR A 172 -25.23 8.00 0.12
CA THR A 172 -24.52 7.44 1.28
C THR A 172 -23.73 6.22 0.83
N GLY A 173 -22.44 6.15 1.14
CA GLY A 173 -21.52 5.09 0.69
C GLY A 173 -21.97 3.66 1.05
N SER A 174 -21.29 2.68 0.47
CA SER A 174 -21.44 1.25 0.73
C SER A 174 -20.11 0.62 1.20
N SER A 175 -20.03 -0.71 1.23
CA SER A 175 -18.74 -1.42 1.37
C SER A 175 -17.80 -1.20 0.18
N SER A 176 -18.35 -0.96 -1.00
CA SER A 176 -17.58 -0.87 -2.26
C SER A 176 -17.09 0.56 -2.52
N TRP A 177 -17.77 1.58 -1.99
CA TRP A 177 -17.41 2.98 -2.19
C TRP A 177 -17.77 3.88 -1.00
N LYS A 178 -17.07 5.00 -0.85
CA LYS A 178 -17.38 6.02 0.14
C LYS A 178 -17.24 7.43 -0.43
N ARG A 179 -17.79 8.39 0.30
CA ARG A 179 -17.53 9.81 0.08
C ARG A 179 -16.32 10.25 0.90
N PRO A 180 -15.39 11.04 0.34
CA PRO A 180 -14.30 11.61 1.13
C PRO A 180 -14.82 12.68 2.09
N SER A 181 -14.09 12.94 3.18
CA SER A 181 -14.29 14.16 3.96
C SER A 181 -13.88 15.39 3.14
N ASP A 182 -14.37 16.58 3.49
CA ASP A 182 -13.99 17.82 2.80
C ASP A 182 -12.48 18.07 2.85
N SER A 183 -11.84 17.72 3.98
CA SER A 183 -10.39 17.82 4.16
C SER A 183 -9.64 16.85 3.23
N ASP A 184 -10.06 15.58 3.18
CA ASP A 184 -9.42 14.58 2.31
C ASP A 184 -9.60 14.95 0.83
N ARG A 185 -10.80 15.38 0.46
CA ARG A 185 -11.12 15.88 -0.88
C ARG A 185 -10.20 17.04 -1.27
N ALA A 186 -10.07 18.05 -0.41
CA ALA A 186 -9.22 19.21 -0.65
C ALA A 186 -7.74 18.81 -0.76
N ALA A 187 -7.27 17.88 0.08
CA ALA A 187 -5.90 17.37 0.06
C ALA A 187 -5.57 16.64 -1.26
N VAL A 188 -6.48 15.75 -1.72
CA VAL A 188 -6.33 15.04 -3.00
C VAL A 188 -6.28 16.03 -4.16
N LEU A 189 -7.21 16.99 -4.21
CA LEU A 189 -7.23 18.02 -5.26
C LEU A 189 -5.97 18.89 -5.27
N ALA A 190 -5.50 19.33 -4.10
CA ALA A 190 -4.28 20.14 -3.99
C ALA A 190 -3.05 19.36 -4.44
N ARG A 191 -2.97 18.06 -4.11
CA ARG A 191 -1.87 17.19 -4.53
C ARG A 191 -1.91 16.91 -6.03
N LEU A 192 -3.10 16.64 -6.59
CA LEU A 192 -3.29 16.44 -8.02
C LEU A 192 -2.92 17.70 -8.82
N LYS A 193 -3.29 18.91 -8.34
CA LYS A 193 -2.87 20.17 -8.97
C LYS A 193 -1.34 20.31 -9.03
N ARG A 194 -0.66 20.13 -7.89
CA ARG A 194 0.82 20.18 -7.82
C ARG A 194 1.47 19.14 -8.73
N LEU A 195 0.92 17.93 -8.77
CA LEU A 195 1.39 16.85 -9.62
C LEU A 195 1.37 17.26 -11.10
N ILE A 196 0.25 17.83 -11.56
CA ILE A 196 0.07 18.26 -12.94
C ILE A 196 1.04 19.38 -13.30
N GLU A 197 1.17 20.39 -12.43
CA GLU A 197 2.08 21.52 -12.63
C GLU A 197 3.52 21.03 -12.77
N LYS A 198 3.94 20.09 -11.90
CA LYS A 198 5.26 19.47 -11.94
C LYS A 198 5.47 18.63 -13.20
N ALA A 199 4.52 17.77 -13.55
CA ALA A 199 4.61 16.92 -14.74
C ALA A 199 4.71 17.74 -16.05
N ARG A 200 4.00 18.87 -16.13
CA ARG A 200 4.08 19.81 -17.26
C ARG A 200 5.43 20.56 -17.31
N ALA A 201 6.03 20.85 -16.16
CA ALA A 201 7.30 21.58 -16.08
C ALA A 201 8.53 20.70 -16.36
N ASP A 202 8.56 19.49 -15.80
CA ASP A 202 9.78 18.67 -15.77
C ASP A 202 9.94 17.79 -17.02
N GLY A 203 8.85 17.43 -17.71
CA GLY A 203 8.85 16.57 -18.91
C GLY A 203 9.38 15.13 -18.71
N SER A 204 10.10 14.85 -17.63
CA SER A 204 10.61 13.54 -17.24
C SER A 204 9.64 12.84 -16.29
N SER A 205 9.58 11.52 -16.39
CA SER A 205 8.59 10.70 -15.69
C SER A 205 8.93 10.43 -14.22
N GLU A 206 10.21 10.39 -13.85
CA GLU A 206 10.64 9.91 -12.55
C GLU A 206 10.30 10.86 -11.39
N THR A 207 10.24 12.17 -11.63
CA THR A 207 10.13 13.17 -10.54
C THR A 207 8.75 13.22 -9.91
N TRP A 208 7.69 12.82 -10.61
CA TRP A 208 6.30 12.96 -10.15
C TRP A 208 5.63 11.64 -9.71
N LEU A 209 6.29 10.49 -9.88
CA LEU A 209 5.72 9.17 -9.52
C LEU A 209 5.40 9.04 -8.03
N SER A 210 6.29 9.54 -7.17
CA SER A 210 6.10 9.56 -5.71
C SER A 210 4.95 10.48 -5.28
N ASP A 211 4.76 11.58 -6.02
CA ASP A 211 3.64 12.50 -5.80
C ASP A 211 2.33 11.84 -6.21
N LEU A 212 2.28 11.14 -7.35
CA LEU A 212 1.09 10.42 -7.83
C LEU A 212 0.67 9.29 -6.88
N ALA A 213 1.64 8.55 -6.33
CA ALA A 213 1.41 7.44 -5.39
C ALA A 213 0.63 7.84 -4.12
N GLY A 214 0.63 9.12 -3.72
CA GLY A 214 -0.22 9.55 -2.60
C GLY A 214 -1.32 10.55 -2.97
N VAL A 215 -1.58 10.79 -4.26
CA VAL A 215 -2.89 11.28 -4.73
C VAL A 215 -3.91 10.13 -4.71
N GLN A 216 -3.44 8.89 -4.86
CA GLN A 216 -4.23 7.66 -5.03
C GLN A 216 -4.81 7.08 -3.73
N GLY A 217 -4.74 7.85 -2.63
CA GLY A 217 -4.75 7.29 -1.28
C GLY A 217 -3.47 6.49 -1.02
N PRO A 218 -3.18 6.10 0.24
CA PRO A 218 -2.13 5.12 0.46
C PRO A 218 -2.46 3.87 -0.36
N PRO A 219 -1.46 3.17 -0.94
CA PRO A 219 -1.70 1.83 -1.44
C PRO A 219 -2.40 1.01 -0.34
N GLU A 220 -3.18 -0.01 -0.70
CA GLU A 220 -3.48 -1.04 0.30
C GLU A 220 -2.13 -1.66 0.65
N ILE A 221 -1.52 -1.11 1.71
CA ILE A 221 -0.37 -1.65 2.42
C ILE A 221 -0.77 -3.02 3.01
N TYR A 222 -2.08 -3.28 3.09
CA TYR A 222 -2.69 -4.44 3.69
C TYR A 222 -3.57 -5.19 2.69
N ARG A 223 -3.27 -6.46 2.44
CA ARG A 223 -3.98 -7.40 1.56
C ARG A 223 -4.03 -8.78 2.21
N GLU A 224 -5.13 -9.50 1.99
CA GLU A 224 -5.34 -10.82 2.63
C GLU A 224 -4.26 -11.82 2.19
N GLU A 225 -3.79 -11.66 0.95
CA GLU A 225 -2.72 -12.47 0.39
C GLU A 225 -1.33 -12.18 0.99
N ASP A 226 -1.14 -11.07 1.70
CA ASP A 226 0.17 -10.63 2.19
C ASP A 226 0.41 -11.15 3.62
N ALA A 227 1.26 -12.18 3.72
CA ALA A 227 1.83 -12.66 4.98
C ALA A 227 3.17 -11.97 5.27
N GLY A 228 3.70 -12.11 6.49
CA GLY A 228 5.03 -11.62 6.82
C GLY A 228 5.32 -11.55 8.32
N ILE A 229 5.98 -10.48 8.74
CA ILE A 229 6.44 -10.29 10.12
C ILE A 229 5.94 -8.96 10.68
N LEU A 230 5.40 -9.00 11.89
CA LEU A 230 5.34 -7.83 12.78
C LEU A 230 6.62 -7.79 13.60
N LEU A 231 7.49 -6.82 13.32
CA LEU A 231 8.74 -6.61 14.03
C LEU A 231 8.63 -5.35 14.88
N VAL A 232 8.83 -5.47 16.19
CA VAL A 232 8.70 -4.34 17.11
C VAL A 232 9.95 -4.20 17.95
N TYR A 233 10.73 -3.17 17.70
CA TYR A 233 11.83 -2.76 18.58
C TYR A 233 11.32 -1.83 19.68
N SER A 234 11.82 -2.02 20.89
CA SER A 234 11.35 -1.29 22.05
C SER A 234 12.46 -1.02 23.05
N ASP A 235 12.38 0.16 23.66
CA ASP A 235 13.22 0.57 24.78
C ASP A 235 12.30 1.00 25.93
N PRO A 236 12.40 0.40 27.14
CA PRO A 236 11.56 0.76 28.28
C PRO A 236 11.73 2.23 28.69
N GLY A 237 12.84 2.87 28.31
CA GLY A 237 13.21 4.21 28.72
C GLY A 237 13.62 4.26 30.19
N LYS A 238 14.02 5.47 30.63
CA LYS A 238 14.41 5.72 32.03
C LYS A 238 13.24 5.83 33.01
N ASP A 239 12.03 6.00 32.49
CA ASP A 239 10.82 6.28 33.29
C ASP A 239 9.96 5.03 33.53
N SER A 240 10.47 3.84 33.18
CA SER A 240 9.84 2.54 33.43
C SER A 240 10.90 1.57 33.94
N THR A 241 10.54 0.69 34.88
CA THR A 241 11.47 -0.37 35.28
C THR A 241 11.47 -1.49 34.24
N LEU A 242 12.58 -2.24 34.16
CA LEU A 242 12.63 -3.40 33.29
C LEU A 242 11.57 -4.44 33.69
N GLU A 243 11.36 -4.66 34.99
CA GLU A 243 10.35 -5.58 35.51
C GLU A 243 8.93 -5.20 35.08
N GLU A 244 8.55 -3.92 35.21
CA GLU A 244 7.23 -3.43 34.80
C GLU A 244 7.03 -3.63 33.28
N PHE A 245 8.06 -3.34 32.49
CA PHE A 245 8.06 -3.51 31.05
C PHE A 245 7.99 -4.97 30.61
N GLN A 246 8.68 -5.87 31.32
CA GLN A 246 8.62 -7.31 31.07
C GLN A 246 7.24 -7.86 31.41
N ASP A 247 6.72 -7.54 32.59
CA ASP A 247 5.42 -8.00 33.05
C ASP A 247 4.29 -7.57 32.11
N TRP A 248 4.33 -6.32 31.61
CA TRP A 248 3.37 -5.85 30.61
C TRP A 248 3.36 -6.73 29.35
N TYR A 249 4.52 -7.01 28.76
CA TYR A 249 4.55 -7.88 27.58
C TYR A 249 4.10 -9.30 27.91
N ASP A 250 4.57 -9.83 29.02
CA ASP A 250 4.40 -11.24 29.38
C ASP A 250 2.97 -11.62 29.71
N ASN A 251 2.26 -10.72 30.40
CA ASN A 251 0.96 -11.02 31.00
C ASN A 251 -0.19 -10.20 30.40
N GLU A 252 0.09 -9.16 29.62
CA GLU A 252 -0.94 -8.31 29.00
C GLU A 252 -0.77 -8.24 27.48
N HIS A 253 0.35 -7.73 26.98
CA HIS A 253 0.47 -7.36 25.56
C HIS A 253 0.55 -8.55 24.58
N VAL A 254 1.41 -9.55 24.86
CA VAL A 254 1.55 -10.71 23.97
C VAL A 254 0.33 -11.64 24.07
N PRO A 255 -0.13 -12.04 25.28
CA PRO A 255 -1.27 -12.95 25.40
C PRO A 255 -2.53 -12.44 24.71
N LEU A 256 -2.85 -11.14 24.82
CA LEU A 256 -3.99 -10.54 24.11
C LEU A 256 -3.93 -10.73 22.59
N ARG A 257 -2.74 -10.82 22.00
CA ARG A 257 -2.60 -11.04 20.56
C ARG A 257 -2.71 -12.51 20.19
N THR A 258 -2.06 -13.39 20.95
CA THR A 258 -2.00 -14.82 20.61
C THR A 258 -3.26 -15.59 20.99
N LEU A 259 -4.06 -15.07 21.92
CA LEU A 259 -5.33 -15.67 22.35
C LEU A 259 -6.53 -15.21 21.51
N ASP A 260 -6.52 -13.97 21.02
CA ASP A 260 -7.71 -13.38 20.37
C ASP A 260 -7.64 -13.42 18.85
N PHE A 261 -6.45 -13.57 18.26
CA PHE A 261 -6.25 -13.43 16.82
C PHE A 261 -5.53 -14.62 16.18
N GLN A 262 -6.16 -15.21 15.17
CA GLN A 262 -5.65 -16.36 14.43
C GLN A 262 -4.49 -16.01 13.50
N GLU A 263 -4.36 -14.75 13.12
CA GLU A 263 -3.38 -14.31 12.14
C GLU A 263 -1.97 -14.26 12.74
N PHE A 264 -1.86 -14.22 14.08
CA PHE A 264 -0.61 -14.42 14.80
C PHE A 264 -0.23 -15.90 14.77
N ARG A 265 0.71 -16.26 13.89
CA ARG A 265 1.16 -17.65 13.68
C ARG A 265 2.37 -18.03 14.55
N SER A 266 3.06 -17.06 15.12
CA SER A 266 4.10 -17.27 16.14
C SER A 266 4.27 -16.02 17.00
N ALA A 267 4.89 -16.16 18.17
CA ALA A 267 5.22 -15.04 19.05
C ALA A 267 6.52 -15.29 19.82
N GLY A 268 7.50 -14.41 19.64
CA GLY A 268 8.77 -14.44 20.38
C GLY A 268 9.23 -13.04 20.80
N ARG A 269 9.78 -12.95 22.00
CA ARG A 269 10.45 -11.75 22.54
C ARG A 269 11.93 -12.01 22.63
N TYR A 270 12.72 -11.03 22.23
CA TYR A 270 14.16 -11.13 22.11
C TYR A 270 14.86 -9.96 22.79
N GLU A 271 16.00 -10.25 23.42
CA GLU A 271 16.94 -9.23 23.89
C GLU A 271 17.91 -8.91 22.75
N VAL A 272 18.03 -7.63 22.41
CA VAL A 272 18.97 -7.13 21.40
C VAL A 272 20.32 -6.93 22.08
N TYR A 273 21.30 -7.77 21.74
CA TYR A 273 22.64 -7.70 22.35
C TYR A 273 23.68 -7.05 21.43
N GLN A 274 23.37 -6.91 20.14
CA GLN A 274 24.20 -6.18 19.18
C GLN A 274 23.29 -5.40 18.23
N SER A 275 23.62 -4.14 18.01
CA SER A 275 22.89 -3.27 17.07
C SER A 275 23.85 -2.26 16.45
N SER A 276 23.70 -2.00 15.16
CA SER A 276 24.43 -0.96 14.44
C SER A 276 23.58 -0.39 13.30
N HIS A 277 23.86 0.87 12.95
CA HIS A 277 23.38 1.49 11.73
C HIS A 277 24.53 2.22 11.05
N ALA A 278 24.69 2.05 9.75
CA ALA A 278 25.90 2.52 9.05
C ALA A 278 26.05 4.05 9.02
N SER A 279 24.94 4.80 9.00
CA SER A 279 24.93 6.27 8.89
C SER A 279 24.24 7.02 10.03
N SER A 280 23.71 6.31 11.02
CA SER A 280 22.86 6.93 12.06
C SER A 280 23.27 6.47 13.45
N ASP A 281 23.27 7.40 14.39
CA ASP A 281 23.43 7.12 15.82
C ASP A 281 22.11 7.31 16.59
N SER A 282 20.98 7.35 15.85
CA SER A 282 19.64 7.56 16.39
C SER A 282 19.30 6.56 17.50
N PRO A 283 18.67 6.98 18.61
CA PRO A 283 18.22 6.08 19.68
C PRO A 283 17.31 4.94 19.20
N VAL A 284 16.65 5.13 18.05
CA VAL A 284 15.81 4.10 17.40
C VAL A 284 16.60 2.81 17.16
N PHE A 285 17.87 2.93 16.76
CA PHE A 285 18.77 1.82 16.52
C PHE A 285 19.44 1.28 17.78
N LYS A 286 19.12 1.81 18.96
CA LYS A 286 19.69 1.40 20.26
C LYS A 286 18.69 0.69 21.17
N ALA A 287 17.45 0.49 20.70
CA ALA A 287 16.42 -0.22 21.45
C ALA A 287 16.85 -1.66 21.79
N GLY A 288 16.88 -1.97 23.09
CA GLY A 288 17.43 -3.21 23.65
C GLY A 288 16.50 -4.43 23.60
N TRP A 289 15.25 -4.26 23.16
CA TRP A 289 14.26 -5.35 23.11
C TRP A 289 13.56 -5.42 21.76
N SER A 290 13.15 -6.63 21.38
CA SER A 290 12.36 -6.89 20.19
C SER A 290 11.21 -7.85 20.48
N ALA A 291 10.10 -7.67 19.79
CA ALA A 291 9.05 -8.67 19.64
C ALA A 291 8.86 -9.00 18.16
N VAL A 292 8.83 -10.29 17.84
CA VAL A 292 8.74 -10.82 16.48
C VAL A 292 7.54 -11.76 16.41
N TYR A 293 6.65 -11.50 15.45
CA TYR A 293 5.48 -12.34 15.19
C TYR A 293 5.42 -12.66 13.70
N THR A 294 5.20 -13.94 13.36
CA THR A 294 4.77 -14.30 12.01
C THR A 294 3.28 -14.01 11.86
N ILE A 295 2.91 -13.31 10.79
CA ILE A 295 1.53 -12.88 10.52
C ILE A 295 1.08 -13.48 9.19
N SER A 296 -0.09 -14.14 9.16
CA SER A 296 -0.58 -14.80 7.93
C SER A 296 -1.38 -13.89 6.99
N ASP A 297 -1.92 -12.80 7.52
CA ASP A 297 -2.80 -11.86 6.82
C ASP A 297 -2.62 -10.46 7.44
N ASN A 298 -2.17 -9.51 6.65
CA ASN A 298 -1.91 -8.15 7.13
C ASN A 298 -3.15 -7.21 7.03
N THR A 299 -4.30 -7.66 6.50
CA THR A 299 -5.59 -6.93 6.60
C THR A 299 -6.12 -6.86 8.04
N MET A 300 -5.58 -7.68 8.94
CA MET A 300 -5.76 -7.53 10.37
C MET A 300 -5.45 -6.10 10.85
N TYR A 301 -4.39 -5.46 10.34
CA TYR A 301 -3.92 -4.20 10.90
C TYR A 301 -4.92 -3.04 10.83
N PRO A 302 -5.64 -2.82 9.72
CA PRO A 302 -6.74 -1.85 9.67
C PRO A 302 -8.05 -2.37 10.28
N ASN A 303 -8.16 -3.65 10.65
CA ASN A 303 -9.37 -4.20 11.25
C ASN A 303 -9.65 -3.50 12.61
N PRO A 304 -10.89 -3.00 12.85
CA PRO A 304 -11.29 -2.42 14.13
C PRO A 304 -11.04 -3.31 15.34
N ALA A 305 -11.14 -4.63 15.20
CA ALA A 305 -10.87 -5.58 16.29
C ALA A 305 -9.40 -5.49 16.75
N TYR A 306 -8.46 -5.45 15.82
CA TYR A 306 -7.03 -5.35 16.15
C TYR A 306 -6.61 -3.93 16.52
N SER A 307 -7.01 -2.93 15.74
CA SER A 307 -6.69 -1.53 16.01
C SER A 307 -7.33 -1.04 17.33
N GLY A 308 -8.49 -1.59 17.69
CA GLY A 308 -9.20 -1.36 18.94
C GLY A 308 -8.44 -1.78 20.19
N LEU A 309 -7.46 -2.72 20.10
CA LEU A 309 -6.57 -3.06 21.22
C LEU A 309 -5.88 -1.81 21.80
N ARG A 310 -5.56 -0.84 20.93
CA ARG A 310 -4.95 0.41 21.36
C ARG A 310 -5.93 1.36 22.04
N SER A 311 -7.19 1.38 21.60
CA SER A 311 -8.22 2.26 22.16
C SER A 311 -8.80 1.71 23.46
N ASN A 312 -8.81 0.39 23.62
CA ASN A 312 -9.37 -0.32 24.76
C ASN A 312 -8.30 -0.86 25.73
N ARG A 313 -7.06 -0.37 25.62
CA ARG A 313 -5.95 -0.77 26.50
C ARG A 313 -6.28 -0.49 27.97
N SER A 314 -5.70 -1.27 28.88
CA SER A 314 -5.87 -0.99 30.30
C SER A 314 -5.26 0.37 30.68
N PRO A 315 -5.68 0.99 31.79
CA PRO A 315 -5.04 2.19 32.31
C PRO A 315 -3.54 1.99 32.57
N ARG A 316 -3.13 0.77 32.92
CA ARG A 316 -1.72 0.42 33.15
C ARG A 316 -0.93 0.43 31.85
N GLU A 317 -1.39 -0.24 30.80
CA GLU A 317 -0.73 -0.22 29.48
C GLU A 317 -0.69 1.21 28.91
N ALA A 318 -1.77 1.97 29.05
CA ALA A 318 -1.80 3.38 28.64
C ALA A 318 -0.69 4.20 29.33
N ALA A 319 -0.57 4.05 30.65
CA ALA A 319 0.42 4.76 31.44
C ALA A 319 1.86 4.31 31.12
N LEU A 320 2.10 3.03 30.84
CA LEU A 320 3.42 2.50 30.50
C LEU A 320 3.86 2.93 29.09
N VAL A 321 2.99 2.79 28.08
CA VAL A 321 3.36 3.05 26.68
C VAL A 321 3.82 4.49 26.45
N VAL A 322 3.26 5.47 27.17
CA VAL A 322 3.69 6.88 27.08
C VAL A 322 5.05 7.15 27.73
N ARG A 323 5.60 6.22 28.51
CA ARG A 323 6.90 6.33 29.18
C ARG A 323 8.04 5.66 28.42
N LEU A 324 7.73 4.83 27.42
CA LEU A 324 8.73 4.13 26.62
C LEU A 324 9.72 5.10 25.96
N GLY A 325 10.99 4.73 25.95
CA GLY A 325 12.04 5.48 25.28
C GLY A 325 11.85 5.43 23.77
N VAL A 326 11.70 4.22 23.23
CA VAL A 326 11.48 3.93 21.82
C VAL A 326 10.42 2.83 21.70
N LEU A 327 9.56 2.98 20.71
CA LEU A 327 8.66 1.97 20.19
C LEU A 327 8.67 2.11 18.66
N ASP A 328 9.42 1.23 18.00
CA ASP A 328 9.57 1.14 16.55
C ASP A 328 8.85 -0.11 16.06
N ARG A 329 7.69 0.10 15.45
CA ARG A 329 6.82 -0.96 14.95
C ARG A 329 6.88 -0.99 13.42
N ARG A 330 7.28 -2.12 12.89
CA ARG A 330 7.44 -2.37 11.45
C ARG A 330 6.54 -3.50 11.00
N ILE A 331 5.83 -3.27 9.90
CA ILE A 331 5.05 -4.28 9.20
C ILE A 331 5.83 -4.67 7.96
N LEU A 332 6.28 -5.92 7.93
CA LEU A 332 7.13 -6.45 6.88
C LEU A 332 6.34 -7.49 6.09
N ILE A 333 6.18 -7.31 4.79
CA ILE A 333 5.53 -8.26 3.87
C ILE A 333 6.59 -9.23 3.35
N LEU A 334 6.27 -10.52 3.39
CA LEU A 334 7.14 -11.57 2.89
C LEU A 334 7.26 -11.53 1.37
N LYS A 335 8.49 -11.69 0.88
CA LYS A 335 8.82 -11.76 -0.55
C LYS A 335 9.48 -13.07 -0.94
N ALA A 336 10.23 -13.68 -0.03
CA ALA A 336 10.78 -15.02 -0.20
C ALA A 336 11.05 -15.66 1.17
N ASP A 337 11.00 -17.00 1.23
CA ASP A 337 11.12 -17.78 2.46
C ASP A 337 11.86 -19.09 2.19
N SER A 338 12.89 -19.39 2.98
CA SER A 338 13.65 -20.64 2.83
C SER A 338 12.85 -21.88 3.21
N ALA A 339 11.78 -21.73 3.99
CA ALA A 339 10.95 -22.84 4.45
C ALA A 339 9.82 -23.21 3.46
N SER A 340 9.57 -22.41 2.42
CA SER A 340 8.46 -22.63 1.50
C SER A 340 8.64 -21.87 0.18
N GLU A 341 8.35 -22.54 -0.94
CA GLU A 341 8.27 -21.91 -2.27
C GLU A 341 6.92 -21.22 -2.53
N GLN A 342 5.97 -21.32 -1.59
CA GLN A 342 4.69 -20.65 -1.75
C GLN A 342 4.84 -19.12 -1.62
N PRO A 343 4.03 -18.33 -2.34
CA PRO A 343 4.07 -16.86 -2.24
C PRO A 343 3.90 -16.32 -0.80
N LYS A 344 3.11 -17.00 0.02
CA LYS A 344 2.89 -16.64 1.44
C LYS A 344 3.94 -17.20 2.41
N GLY A 345 4.87 -18.04 1.94
CA GLY A 345 5.82 -18.75 2.80
C GLY A 345 5.18 -19.80 3.70
N ASP A 346 5.93 -20.27 4.70
CA ASP A 346 5.40 -21.15 5.75
C ASP A 346 4.65 -20.32 6.82
N ILE A 347 3.32 -20.33 6.70
CA ILE A 347 2.39 -19.66 7.62
C ILE A 347 1.75 -20.62 8.62
N ARG A 348 2.28 -21.83 8.77
CA ARG A 348 1.77 -22.77 9.78
C ARG A 348 1.90 -22.16 11.17
N PRO A 349 0.86 -22.27 12.02
CA PRO A 349 0.98 -21.91 13.44
C PRO A 349 2.11 -22.70 14.11
N ARG A 350 2.96 -21.99 14.86
CA ARG A 350 4.05 -22.58 15.65
C ARG A 350 3.71 -22.53 17.13
N THR A 351 4.00 -23.62 17.82
CA THR A 351 4.00 -23.71 19.28
C THR A 351 5.18 -22.96 19.86
N LYS A 352 5.09 -22.63 21.15
CA LYS A 352 6.19 -22.11 21.96
C LYS A 352 7.43 -22.98 21.83
N VAL A 353 7.28 -24.29 21.91
CA VAL A 353 8.39 -25.26 21.87
C VAL A 353 9.12 -25.23 20.51
N GLU A 354 8.38 -25.08 19.41
CA GLU A 354 8.99 -24.93 18.09
C GLU A 354 9.79 -23.63 17.98
N VAL A 355 9.26 -22.51 18.49
CA VAL A 355 9.98 -21.22 18.52
C VAL A 355 11.25 -21.33 19.38
N GLU A 356 11.16 -21.95 20.56
CA GLU A 356 12.30 -22.19 21.47
C GLU A 356 13.34 -23.16 20.92
N LYS A 357 13.02 -23.93 19.87
CA LYS A 357 13.96 -24.86 19.23
C LYS A 357 14.59 -24.26 17.98
N GLU A 358 13.81 -23.58 17.15
CA GLU A 358 14.25 -23.20 15.80
C GLU A 358 14.53 -21.70 15.69
N SER A 359 14.23 -20.89 16.70
CA SER A 359 14.38 -19.42 16.63
C SER A 359 14.95 -18.87 17.93
N LEU A 360 15.99 -19.52 18.46
CA LEU A 360 16.71 -19.16 19.68
C LEU A 360 17.51 -17.87 19.55
N SER A 361 17.94 -17.53 18.35
CA SER A 361 18.46 -16.20 18.03
C SER A 361 18.02 -15.76 16.64
N ILE A 362 18.07 -14.44 16.42
CA ILE A 362 17.71 -13.80 15.16
C ILE A 362 18.77 -12.79 14.77
N SER A 363 19.16 -12.80 13.49
CA SER A 363 19.82 -11.68 12.84
C SER A 363 18.82 -10.94 11.95
N HIS A 364 18.70 -9.63 12.14
CA HIS A 364 17.91 -8.75 11.28
C HIS A 364 18.83 -7.77 10.56
N LEU A 365 18.74 -7.76 9.24
CA LEU A 365 19.43 -6.81 8.38
C LEU A 365 18.39 -5.94 7.68
N GLY A 366 18.36 -4.65 7.97
CA GLY A 366 17.53 -3.65 7.29
C GLY A 366 18.35 -2.87 6.27
N PHE A 367 17.80 -2.62 5.07
CA PHE A 367 18.53 -1.90 4.03
C PHE A 367 17.64 -1.23 2.99
N ASN A 368 18.21 -0.26 2.27
CA ASN A 368 17.66 0.27 1.02
C ASN A 368 18.40 -0.34 -0.17
N ALA A 369 17.67 -0.54 -1.27
CA ALA A 369 18.23 -1.02 -2.52
C ALA A 369 17.68 -0.22 -3.69
N ASP A 370 18.58 0.39 -4.46
CA ASP A 370 18.25 1.09 -5.71
C ASP A 370 18.26 0.10 -6.88
N LYS A 371 17.42 -0.93 -6.75
CA LYS A 371 17.28 -2.03 -7.71
C LYS A 371 15.82 -2.45 -7.82
N PRO A 372 15.35 -2.89 -9.00
CA PRO A 372 14.02 -3.45 -9.14
C PRO A 372 13.81 -4.65 -8.21
N GLU A 373 12.60 -4.83 -7.69
CA GLU A 373 12.22 -5.96 -6.82
C GLU A 373 12.62 -7.32 -7.42
N ALA A 374 12.46 -7.50 -8.74
CA ALA A 374 12.85 -8.74 -9.42
C ALA A 374 14.36 -9.03 -9.33
N GLU A 375 15.21 -8.00 -9.38
CA GLU A 375 16.67 -8.16 -9.21
C GLU A 375 17.03 -8.48 -7.77
N ILE A 376 16.34 -7.88 -6.80
CA ILE A 376 16.55 -8.14 -5.37
C ILE A 376 16.14 -9.57 -5.02
N LEU A 377 14.97 -10.01 -5.50
CA LEU A 377 14.52 -11.38 -5.37
C LEU A 377 15.51 -12.37 -5.98
N LYS A 378 15.99 -12.08 -7.19
CA LYS A 378 16.99 -12.92 -7.86
C LYS A 378 18.29 -12.99 -7.05
N TRP A 379 18.82 -11.85 -6.62
CA TRP A 379 20.02 -11.80 -5.77
C TRP A 379 19.82 -12.57 -4.46
N PHE A 380 18.67 -12.42 -3.82
CA PHE A 380 18.37 -13.15 -2.59
C PHE A 380 18.39 -14.67 -2.83
N LYS A 381 17.70 -15.14 -3.88
CA LYS A 381 17.61 -16.57 -4.22
C LYS A 381 18.94 -17.16 -4.70
N ASP A 382 19.68 -16.43 -5.53
CA ASP A 382 20.88 -16.95 -6.20
C ASP A 382 22.15 -16.78 -5.35
N THR A 383 22.17 -15.80 -4.43
CA THR A 383 23.38 -15.43 -3.68
C THR A 383 23.20 -15.53 -2.17
N VAL A 384 22.21 -14.85 -1.61
CA VAL A 384 22.06 -14.73 -0.14
C VAL A 384 21.62 -16.04 0.49
N LEU A 385 20.53 -16.62 -0.02
CA LEU A 385 19.93 -17.82 0.53
C LEU A 385 20.90 -19.02 0.51
N PRO A 386 21.59 -19.33 -0.59
CA PRO A 386 22.57 -20.43 -0.62
C PRO A 386 23.78 -20.19 0.29
N ALA A 387 24.15 -18.93 0.54
CA ALA A 387 25.25 -18.61 1.44
C ALA A 387 24.87 -18.81 2.91
N LEU A 388 23.69 -18.32 3.32
CA LEU A 388 23.19 -18.47 4.69
C LEU A 388 22.83 -19.93 5.02
N GLN A 389 22.29 -20.69 4.07
CA GLN A 389 21.96 -22.11 4.28
C GLN A 389 23.18 -23.02 4.50
N LYS A 390 24.41 -22.55 4.24
CA LYS A 390 25.64 -23.28 4.60
C LYS A 390 25.95 -23.23 6.09
N VAL A 391 25.35 -22.29 6.82
CA VAL A 391 25.54 -22.16 8.27
C VAL A 391 24.60 -23.16 8.95
N GLU A 392 25.15 -24.18 9.61
CA GLU A 392 24.39 -25.31 10.17
C GLU A 392 23.28 -24.89 11.14
N ALA A 393 23.50 -23.81 11.92
CA ALA A 393 22.53 -23.31 12.88
C ALA A 393 21.36 -22.54 12.24
N VAL A 394 21.39 -22.21 10.95
CA VAL A 394 20.31 -21.47 10.27
C VAL A 394 19.11 -22.39 10.07
N THR A 395 17.96 -21.95 10.57
CA THR A 395 16.69 -22.69 10.46
C THR A 395 15.76 -22.07 9.44
N ARG A 396 15.78 -20.74 9.29
CA ARG A 396 14.93 -20.03 8.34
C ARG A 396 15.55 -18.71 7.90
N VAL A 397 15.40 -18.37 6.62
CA VAL A 397 15.83 -17.10 6.03
C VAL A 397 14.65 -16.50 5.28
N ARG A 398 14.30 -15.25 5.58
CA ARG A 398 13.20 -14.53 4.93
C ARG A 398 13.68 -13.22 4.35
N LEU A 399 13.25 -12.94 3.11
CA LEU A 399 13.34 -11.61 2.50
C LEU A 399 11.99 -10.93 2.65
N LEU A 400 11.99 -9.70 3.16
CA LEU A 400 10.78 -8.92 3.42
C LEU A 400 10.89 -7.49 2.89
N TRP A 401 9.73 -6.92 2.57
CA TRP A 401 9.54 -5.52 2.18
C TRP A 401 8.81 -4.76 3.28
N LEU A 402 9.26 -3.53 3.58
CA LEU A 402 8.64 -2.66 4.58
C LEU A 402 7.34 -2.04 4.03
N ALA A 403 6.23 -2.48 4.59
CA ALA A 403 4.90 -2.04 4.21
C ALA A 403 4.49 -0.77 4.98
N ASP A 404 4.69 -0.78 6.30
CA ASP A 404 4.39 0.33 7.20
C ASP A 404 5.40 0.40 8.34
N VAL A 405 5.63 1.61 8.86
CA VAL A 405 6.51 1.87 9.98
C VAL A 405 6.00 3.01 10.84
N VAL A 406 5.97 2.75 12.16
CA VAL A 406 5.64 3.74 13.17
C VAL A 406 6.69 3.71 14.26
N VAL A 407 7.44 4.80 14.37
CA VAL A 407 8.46 5.06 15.38
C VAL A 407 7.98 6.15 16.31
N ASN A 408 7.82 5.83 17.60
CA ASN A 408 7.42 6.75 18.65
C ASN A 408 8.24 6.52 19.92
N GLY A 409 8.07 7.38 20.93
CA GLY A 409 8.71 7.24 22.25
C GLY A 409 9.32 8.56 22.72
N LYS A 410 9.75 8.59 23.99
CA LYS A 410 10.29 9.81 24.62
C LYS A 410 11.64 10.27 24.05
N VAL A 411 12.45 9.32 23.56
CA VAL A 411 13.77 9.61 22.99
C VAL A 411 13.82 9.38 21.47
N ALA A 412 12.73 8.87 20.88
CA ALA A 412 12.58 8.77 19.44
C ALA A 412 12.37 10.17 18.81
N PRO A 413 12.74 10.36 17.53
CA PRO A 413 12.39 11.58 16.81
C PRO A 413 10.88 11.82 16.79
N LYS A 414 10.47 13.07 16.97
CA LYS A 414 9.05 13.47 16.99
C LYS A 414 8.37 13.25 15.64
N ASP A 415 7.04 13.19 15.67
CA ASP A 415 6.19 13.14 14.46
C ASP A 415 6.55 12.00 13.50
N ASN A 416 6.86 10.83 14.06
CA ASN A 416 7.32 9.65 13.32
C ASN A 416 8.62 9.90 12.52
N GLY A 417 9.45 10.86 12.93
CA GLY A 417 10.64 11.26 12.16
C GLY A 417 11.66 10.15 11.95
N GLY A 418 11.77 9.21 12.90
CA GLY A 418 12.69 8.07 12.83
C GLY A 418 12.33 7.05 11.76
N ALA A 419 11.08 7.04 11.28
CA ALA A 419 10.65 6.14 10.20
C ALA A 419 11.41 6.39 8.88
N LYS A 420 11.91 7.62 8.65
CA LYS A 420 12.63 8.00 7.43
C LYS A 420 14.00 7.35 7.31
N GLU A 421 14.55 6.88 8.43
CA GLU A 421 15.86 6.23 8.50
C GLU A 421 15.75 4.70 8.34
N ILE A 422 14.53 4.15 8.30
CA ILE A 422 14.32 2.70 8.22
C ILE A 422 14.40 2.23 6.77
N GLY A 423 15.25 1.24 6.53
CA GLY A 423 15.40 0.61 5.21
C GLY A 423 14.13 -0.07 4.71
N SER A 424 13.89 0.00 3.40
CA SER A 424 12.68 -0.55 2.76
C SER A 424 12.69 -2.08 2.64
N TRP A 425 13.86 -2.71 2.75
CA TRP A 425 14.03 -4.16 2.69
C TRP A 425 14.54 -4.72 4.01
N SER A 426 14.24 -5.98 4.27
CA SER A 426 14.79 -6.70 5.41
C SER A 426 15.13 -8.14 5.05
N ILE A 427 16.26 -8.61 5.58
CA ILE A 427 16.56 -10.04 5.69
C ILE A 427 16.45 -10.41 7.17
N VAL A 428 15.63 -11.41 7.48
CA VAL A 428 15.52 -11.98 8.82
C VAL A 428 15.99 -13.42 8.76
N THR A 429 17.02 -13.73 9.55
CA THR A 429 17.58 -15.07 9.69
C THR A 429 17.35 -15.58 11.10
N GLU A 430 16.69 -16.73 11.21
CA GLU A 430 16.45 -17.44 12.47
C GLU A 430 17.50 -18.55 12.65
N PHE A 431 17.91 -18.76 13.89
CA PHE A 431 18.92 -19.76 14.25
C PHE A 431 18.44 -20.65 15.39
N SER A 432 18.88 -21.91 15.38
CA SER A 432 18.73 -22.88 16.47
C SER A 432 19.79 -22.72 17.57
N SER A 433 20.75 -21.80 17.41
CA SER A 433 21.75 -21.45 18.42
C SER A 433 21.27 -20.29 19.29
N ALA A 434 21.70 -20.27 20.56
CA ALA A 434 21.36 -19.21 21.52
C ALA A 434 21.87 -17.81 21.12
N GLU A 435 22.91 -17.75 20.29
CA GLU A 435 23.44 -16.54 19.70
C GLU A 435 23.70 -16.76 18.21
N VAL A 436 23.71 -15.67 17.44
CA VAL A 436 24.08 -15.69 16.02
C VAL A 436 25.52 -16.17 15.89
N PRO A 437 25.81 -17.24 15.11
CA PRO A 437 27.16 -17.76 14.95
C PRO A 437 28.15 -16.69 14.47
N SER A 438 29.41 -16.80 14.92
CA SER A 438 30.48 -15.87 14.53
C SER A 438 31.61 -16.57 13.77
N ASP A 439 31.40 -17.81 13.35
CA ASP A 439 32.38 -18.60 12.59
C ASP A 439 32.63 -18.04 11.18
N ALA A 440 33.67 -18.56 10.52
CA ALA A 440 34.08 -18.11 9.20
C ALA A 440 32.98 -18.28 8.13
N THR A 441 32.15 -19.32 8.24
CA THR A 441 31.05 -19.59 7.31
C THR A 441 29.98 -18.53 7.44
N MET A 442 29.62 -18.13 8.67
CA MET A 442 28.69 -17.04 8.89
C MET A 442 29.24 -15.69 8.42
N GLN A 443 30.53 -15.42 8.66
CA GLN A 443 31.17 -14.20 8.15
C GLN A 443 31.19 -14.14 6.61
N GLU A 444 31.39 -15.28 5.94
CA GLU A 444 31.29 -15.37 4.49
C GLU A 444 29.85 -15.18 4.01
N ALA A 445 28.87 -15.77 4.71
CA ALA A 445 27.45 -15.59 4.40
C ALA A 445 27.00 -14.13 4.52
N LEU A 446 27.48 -13.41 5.53
CA LEU A 446 27.21 -11.97 5.69
C LEU A 446 27.84 -11.09 4.60
N LYS A 447 28.87 -11.57 3.89
CA LYS A 447 29.38 -10.86 2.70
C LYS A 447 28.40 -11.00 1.53
N ALA A 448 27.72 -12.14 1.42
CA ALA A 448 26.73 -12.37 0.39
C ALA A 448 25.51 -11.43 0.52
N THR A 449 25.23 -10.91 1.72
CA THR A 449 24.15 -9.94 1.97
C THR A 449 24.50 -8.50 1.55
N GLN A 450 25.70 -8.26 1.00
CA GLN A 450 26.12 -6.95 0.50
C GLN A 450 25.77 -6.78 -0.99
N LEU A 451 24.50 -6.51 -1.30
CA LEU A 451 24.11 -6.10 -2.65
C LEU A 451 24.82 -4.78 -3.02
N SER A 452 25.24 -4.66 -4.28
CA SER A 452 26.16 -3.65 -4.87
C SER A 452 26.09 -2.14 -4.49
N VAL A 453 25.26 -1.66 -3.55
CA VAL A 453 25.21 -0.24 -3.09
C VAL A 453 24.75 -0.06 -1.61
N VAL A 454 24.73 -1.08 -0.75
CA VAL A 454 23.99 -1.04 0.54
C VAL A 454 24.70 -0.35 1.73
N ALA A 455 25.82 0.35 1.54
CA ALA A 455 26.67 0.77 2.67
C ALA A 455 26.12 1.91 3.54
N LYS A 456 25.17 2.74 3.07
CA LYS A 456 24.78 3.96 3.82
C LYS A 456 23.63 3.76 4.79
N ASP A 457 22.72 2.82 4.59
CA ASP A 457 21.54 2.65 5.45
C ASP A 457 21.37 1.19 5.92
N LEU A 458 22.51 0.51 6.12
CA LEU A 458 22.52 -0.84 6.66
C LEU A 458 22.28 -0.77 8.16
N GLU A 459 21.14 -1.32 8.58
CA GLU A 459 20.84 -1.67 9.96
C GLU A 459 21.20 -3.15 10.19
N GLU A 460 21.96 -3.47 11.24
CA GLU A 460 22.16 -4.85 11.69
C GLU A 460 21.75 -4.96 13.15
N ARG A 461 20.91 -5.94 13.47
CA ARG A 461 20.59 -6.32 14.85
C ARG A 461 20.73 -7.81 15.07
N ARG A 462 21.36 -8.18 16.18
CA ARG A 462 21.41 -9.57 16.66
C ARG A 462 20.72 -9.67 17.99
N MET A 463 19.88 -10.69 18.09
CA MET A 463 18.93 -10.82 19.17
C MET A 463 18.87 -12.26 19.64
N LYS A 464 18.77 -12.47 20.96
CA LYS A 464 18.62 -13.79 21.58
C LYS A 464 17.24 -13.92 22.20
N LEU A 465 16.64 -15.10 22.11
CA LEU A 465 15.29 -15.36 22.60
C LEU A 465 15.25 -15.18 24.12
N TYR A 466 14.33 -14.35 24.57
CA TYR A 466 13.99 -14.16 25.98
C TYR A 466 12.84 -15.08 26.37
N LYS A 467 11.77 -15.08 25.57
CA LYS A 467 10.55 -15.84 25.86
C LYS A 467 9.72 -16.03 24.58
N ALA A 468 9.02 -17.16 24.49
CA ALA A 468 8.05 -17.45 23.43
C ALA A 468 6.68 -17.84 24.01
N TRP A 469 5.65 -17.74 23.18
CA TRP A 469 4.26 -18.07 23.52
C TRP A 469 3.66 -18.95 22.43
N ASP A 470 2.69 -19.78 22.82
CA ASP A 470 1.86 -20.49 21.85
C ASP A 470 0.98 -19.49 21.10
N ALA A 471 0.94 -19.63 19.76
CA ALA A 471 -0.02 -18.98 18.88
C ALA A 471 -1.43 -19.59 19.08
N THR A 472 -1.97 -19.47 20.29
CA THR A 472 -3.05 -20.29 20.82
C THR A 472 -4.30 -20.29 19.93
N LYS A 473 -4.77 -19.10 19.52
CA LYS A 473 -5.94 -18.98 18.65
C LYS A 473 -5.73 -19.66 17.30
N ALA A 474 -4.56 -19.44 16.71
CA ALA A 474 -4.19 -20.02 15.42
C ALA A 474 -4.02 -21.55 15.49
N LEU A 475 -3.48 -22.06 16.60
CA LEU A 475 -3.31 -23.50 16.85
C LEU A 475 -4.66 -24.19 17.05
N GLN A 476 -5.61 -23.55 17.74
CA GLN A 476 -6.95 -24.08 17.95
C GLN A 476 -7.76 -24.21 16.67
N GLU A 477 -7.57 -23.30 15.71
CA GLU A 477 -8.27 -23.35 14.43
C GLU A 477 -7.64 -24.32 13.42
N ALA A 478 -6.37 -24.67 13.62
CA ALA A 478 -5.66 -25.64 12.79
C ALA A 478 -5.82 -27.10 13.28
N ALA A 479 -6.32 -27.31 14.49
CA ALA A 479 -6.58 -28.62 15.11
C ALA A 479 -8.00 -29.11 14.79
#